data_AF-A0A0C1EZ94-F1
#
_entry.id   AF-A0A0C1EZ94-F1
#
_cell.length_a   1.000
_cell.length_b   1.000
_cell.length_c   1.000
_cell.angle_alpha   90.00
_cell.angle_beta   90.00
_cell.angle_gamma   90.00
#
_symmetry.space_group_name_H-M   'P 1'
#
loop_
_entity.id
_entity.type
_entity.pdbx_description
1 polymer ?
#
loop_
_entity_poly.entity_id
_entity_poly.type
_entity_poly.pdbx_seq_one_letter_code
_entity_poly.pdbx_strand_id
1 'polypeptide(L)'
;MKKIFSPAYRQDYLKGYSIGLNPFQQFNNVKKNEAFVTGFNSGRSDYERMNGYISNGIPKRIVTDKVLEDFLVAGLLGLPIEADGYTSHQINMIEKWYQSGIEKYDPNLSVSLFEILEENGILIN
;
A
#
# COMPACT_ATOMS: atom_id res chain seq x y z
N MET A 1 5.80 -5.74 -29.05
CA MET A 1 4.73 -5.46 -28.07
C MET A 1 3.74 -6.62 -27.79
N LYS A 2 3.69 -7.73 -28.53
CA LYS A 2 2.66 -8.79 -28.32
C LYS A 2 2.74 -9.61 -27.02
N LYS A 3 3.85 -9.57 -26.26
CA LYS A 3 4.07 -10.50 -25.13
C LYS A 3 3.53 -10.03 -23.76
N ILE A 4 3.30 -8.73 -23.56
CA ILE A 4 2.93 -8.15 -22.26
C ILE A 4 1.50 -8.50 -21.81
N PHE A 5 0.60 -8.78 -22.75
CA PHE A 5 -0.78 -9.17 -22.47
C PHE A 5 -0.97 -10.69 -22.34
N SER A 6 0.11 -11.47 -22.43
CA SER A 6 0.01 -12.92 -22.29
C SER A 6 -0.21 -13.32 -20.83
N PRO A 7 -1.01 -14.38 -20.56
CA PRO A 7 -1.18 -14.89 -19.20
C PRO A 7 0.16 -15.28 -18.54
N ALA A 8 1.08 -15.86 -19.31
CA ALA A 8 2.41 -16.23 -18.82
C ALA A 8 3.22 -15.01 -18.39
N TYR A 9 3.24 -13.94 -19.19
CA TYR A 9 3.90 -12.68 -18.81
C TYR A 9 3.28 -12.11 -17.54
N ARG A 10 1.95 -12.08 -17.43
CA ARG A 10 1.26 -11.59 -16.22
C ARG A 10 1.64 -12.41 -14.98
N GLN A 11 1.67 -13.73 -15.09
CA GLN A 11 2.06 -14.60 -13.97
C GLN A 11 3.50 -14.35 -13.52
N ASP A 12 4.43 -14.25 -14.46
CA ASP A 12 5.83 -14.00 -14.16
C ASP A 12 6.04 -12.58 -13.58
N TYR A 13 5.33 -11.58 -14.11
CA TYR A 13 5.32 -10.23 -13.56
C TYR A 13 4.81 -10.20 -12.12
N LEU A 14 3.64 -10.80 -11.85
CA LEU A 14 3.06 -10.81 -10.51
C LEU A 14 3.95 -11.54 -9.51
N LYS A 15 4.63 -12.61 -9.96
CA LYS A 15 5.60 -13.32 -9.14
C LYS A 15 6.84 -12.49 -8.85
N GLY A 16 7.37 -11.78 -9.85
CA GLY A 16 8.45 -10.83 -9.65
C GLY A 16 8.05 -9.75 -8.65
N TYR A 17 6.87 -9.16 -8.86
CA TYR A 17 6.31 -8.09 -8.04
C TYR A 17 6.17 -8.47 -6.58
N SER A 18 5.57 -9.62 -6.28
CA SER A 18 5.40 -10.07 -4.89
C SER A 18 6.74 -10.30 -4.17
N ILE A 19 7.76 -10.81 -4.88
CA ILE A 19 9.11 -10.96 -4.34
C ILE A 19 9.77 -9.59 -4.14
N GLY A 20 9.63 -8.68 -5.11
CA GLY A 20 10.17 -7.33 -5.03
C GLY A 20 9.55 -6.52 -3.88
N LEU A 21 8.28 -6.73 -3.58
CA LEU A 21 7.59 -6.05 -2.48
C LEU A 21 8.06 -6.53 -1.11
N ASN A 22 8.58 -7.77 -1.01
CA ASN A 22 9.08 -8.32 0.24
C ASN A 22 10.57 -7.98 0.44
N PRO A 23 10.94 -7.17 1.44
CA PRO A 23 12.35 -6.80 1.67
C PRO A 23 13.21 -7.97 2.19
N PHE A 24 12.59 -9.03 2.71
CA PHE A 24 13.29 -10.21 3.21
C PHE A 24 13.54 -11.27 2.13
N GLN A 25 12.99 -11.09 0.93
CA GLN A 25 13.20 -11.99 -0.20
C GLN A 25 14.25 -11.46 -1.16
N GLN A 26 15.13 -12.36 -1.59
CA GLN A 26 16.17 -12.06 -2.57
C GLN A 26 15.66 -12.26 -4.00
N PHE A 27 16.32 -11.58 -4.94
CA PHE A 27 16.06 -11.73 -6.36
C PHE A 27 16.31 -13.18 -6.82
N ASN A 28 15.35 -13.78 -7.52
CA ASN A 28 15.49 -15.14 -8.03
C ASN A 28 16.22 -15.15 -9.37
N ASN A 29 17.54 -15.39 -9.33
CA ASN A 29 18.39 -15.46 -10.52
C ASN A 29 18.00 -16.57 -11.51
N VAL A 30 17.35 -17.64 -11.05
CA VAL A 30 16.94 -18.78 -11.90
C VAL A 30 15.71 -18.43 -12.75
N LYS A 31 14.87 -17.48 -12.29
CA LYS A 31 13.63 -17.07 -12.98
C LYS A 31 13.75 -15.70 -13.67
N LYS A 32 14.92 -15.37 -14.20
CA LYS A 32 15.22 -14.06 -14.82
C LYS A 32 14.67 -13.92 -16.24
N ASN A 33 13.35 -13.91 -16.40
CA ASN A 33 12.74 -13.41 -17.63
C ASN A 33 12.35 -11.92 -17.50
N GLU A 34 12.11 -11.27 -18.63
CA GLU A 34 11.80 -9.83 -18.69
C GLU A 34 10.60 -9.44 -17.80
N ALA A 35 9.53 -10.24 -17.82
CA ALA A 35 8.33 -9.98 -17.05
C ALA A 35 8.61 -10.03 -15.54
N PHE A 36 9.31 -11.07 -15.09
CA PHE A 36 9.73 -11.24 -13.71
C PHE A 36 10.63 -10.12 -13.22
N VAL A 37 11.65 -9.75 -14.01
CA VAL A 37 12.57 -8.65 -13.67
C VAL A 37 11.82 -7.34 -13.55
N THR A 38 10.92 -7.05 -14.50
CA THR A 38 10.09 -5.84 -14.48
C THR A 38 9.20 -5.82 -13.25
N GLY A 39 8.52 -6.93 -12.96
CA GLY A 39 7.68 -7.07 -11.77
C GLY A 39 8.48 -6.84 -10.49
N PHE A 40 9.64 -7.48 -10.35
CA PHE A 40 10.51 -7.34 -9.18
C PHE A 40 10.94 -5.89 -8.97
N ASN A 41 11.38 -5.20 -10.02
CA ASN A 41 11.82 -3.82 -9.93
C ASN A 41 10.66 -2.89 -9.53
N SER A 42 9.47 -3.11 -10.09
CA SER A 42 8.26 -2.37 -9.71
C SER A 42 7.91 -2.59 -8.23
N GLY A 43 7.87 -3.85 -7.78
CA GLY A 43 7.56 -4.19 -6.39
C GLY A 43 8.60 -3.62 -5.41
N ARG A 44 9.90 -3.65 -5.78
CA ARG A 44 10.97 -3.05 -4.97
C ARG A 44 10.82 -1.53 -4.89
N SER A 45 10.53 -0.88 -6.02
CA SER A 45 10.30 0.57 -6.07
C SER A 45 9.10 0.98 -5.22
N ASP A 46 8.01 0.20 -5.25
CA ASP A 46 6.82 0.45 -4.42
C ASP A 46 7.14 0.30 -2.92
N TYR A 47 7.83 -0.77 -2.55
CA TYR A 47 8.29 -0.97 -1.18
C TYR A 47 9.15 0.22 -0.70
N GLU A 48 10.19 0.58 -1.45
CA GLU A 48 11.15 1.62 -1.05
C GLU A 48 10.53 3.01 -1.07
N ARG A 49 9.58 3.28 -1.96
CA ARG A 49 8.78 4.51 -1.92
C ARG A 49 8.10 4.67 -0.56
N MET A 50 7.46 3.61 -0.05
CA MET A 50 6.71 3.67 1.22
C MET A 50 7.61 3.56 2.47
N ASN A 51 8.66 2.75 2.40
CA ASN A 51 9.41 2.30 3.58
C ASN A 51 10.83 2.87 3.67
N GLY A 52 11.33 3.49 2.60
CA GLY A 52 12.72 3.91 2.47
C GLY A 52 13.60 2.83 1.83
N TYR A 53 14.82 3.22 1.44
CA TYR A 53 15.77 2.33 0.76
C TYR A 53 16.25 1.19 1.68
N ILE A 54 16.30 -0.03 1.14
CA ILE A 54 16.79 -1.21 1.89
C ILE A 54 18.28 -1.08 2.22
N SER A 55 19.04 -0.34 1.41
CA SER A 55 20.44 -0.02 1.69
C SER A 55 20.63 0.71 3.01
N ASN A 56 19.60 1.38 3.51
CA ASN A 56 19.61 2.10 4.79
C ASN A 56 19.11 1.22 5.96
N GLY A 57 18.84 -0.06 5.70
CA GLY A 57 18.24 -1.01 6.63
C GLY A 57 16.74 -1.19 6.42
N ILE A 58 16.22 -2.33 6.87
CA ILE A 58 14.79 -2.66 6.81
C ILE A 58 14.12 -2.11 8.08
N PRO A 59 13.10 -1.23 7.98
CA PRO A 59 12.37 -0.71 9.13
C PRO A 59 11.71 -1.80 9.98
N LYS A 60 11.49 -1.50 11.27
CA LYS A 60 10.80 -2.42 12.20
C LYS A 60 9.35 -2.66 11.80
N ARG A 61 8.63 -1.61 11.38
CA ARG A 61 7.28 -1.72 10.82
C ARG A 61 7.32 -1.50 9.32
N ILE A 62 6.51 -2.25 8.57
CA ILE A 62 6.36 -2.07 7.13
C ILE A 62 5.02 -1.38 6.85
N VAL A 63 5.08 -0.24 6.18
CA VAL A 63 3.92 0.47 5.65
C VAL A 63 3.45 -0.22 4.37
N THR A 64 2.15 -0.46 4.30
CA THR A 64 1.41 -0.97 3.14
C THR A 64 0.20 -0.06 2.90
N ASP A 65 -0.47 -0.21 1.75
CA ASP A 65 -1.73 0.54 1.48
C ASP A 65 -2.76 0.36 2.60
N LYS A 66 -2.93 -0.86 3.12
CA LYS A 66 -3.78 -1.13 4.28
C LYS A 66 -3.41 -0.29 5.51
N VAL A 67 -2.12 -0.15 5.81
CA VAL A 67 -1.67 0.69 6.94
C VAL A 67 -2.05 2.14 6.67
N LEU A 68 -1.86 2.63 5.45
CA LEU A 68 -2.24 3.99 5.09
C LEU A 68 -3.76 4.23 5.22
N GLU A 69 -4.58 3.25 4.84
CA GLU A 69 -6.04 3.26 5.03
C GLU A 69 -6.42 3.25 6.52
N ASP A 70 -5.81 2.39 7.33
CA ASP A 70 -6.05 2.33 8.78
C ASP A 70 -5.71 3.68 9.46
N PHE A 71 -4.60 4.31 9.06
CA PHE A 71 -4.20 5.63 9.54
C PHE A 71 -5.19 6.73 9.11
N LEU A 72 -5.70 6.67 7.88
CA LEU A 72 -6.70 7.61 7.39
C LEU A 72 -7.99 7.51 8.22
N VAL A 73 -8.50 6.30 8.43
CA VAL A 73 -9.71 6.05 9.22
C VAL A 73 -9.51 6.50 10.67
N ALA A 74 -8.38 6.15 11.30
CA ALA A 74 -8.08 6.59 12.66
C ALA A 74 -8.05 8.12 12.76
N GLY A 75 -7.43 8.80 11.80
CA GLY A 75 -7.41 10.27 11.74
C GLY A 75 -8.80 10.89 11.56
N LEU A 76 -9.66 10.32 10.72
CA LEU A 76 -11.05 10.77 10.53
C LEU A 76 -11.89 10.62 11.81
N LEU A 77 -11.64 9.56 12.59
CA LEU A 77 -12.35 9.27 13.84
C LEU A 77 -11.75 9.99 15.06
N GLY A 78 -10.67 10.75 14.89
CA GLY A 78 -9.95 11.40 16.00
C GLY A 78 -9.29 10.43 16.97
N LEU A 79 -8.98 9.21 16.52
CA LEU A 79 -8.32 8.20 17.35
C LEU A 79 -6.81 8.50 17.47
N PRO A 80 -6.19 8.25 18.64
CA PRO A 80 -4.76 8.37 18.77
C PRO A 80 -4.07 7.32 17.88
N ILE A 81 -3.03 7.73 17.16
CA ILE A 81 -2.27 6.82 16.31
C ILE A 81 -0.89 6.56 16.91
N GLU A 82 -0.57 5.29 17.12
CA GLU A 82 0.75 4.86 17.58
C GLU A 82 1.78 4.95 16.44
N ALA A 83 2.65 5.95 16.49
CA ALA A 83 3.76 6.11 15.55
C ALA A 83 5.00 5.24 15.92
N ASP A 84 4.94 4.51 17.03
CA ASP A 84 6.09 3.77 17.57
C ASP A 84 6.59 2.68 16.63
N GLY A 85 7.87 2.79 16.25
CA GLY A 85 8.56 1.84 15.38
C GLY A 85 8.46 2.15 13.89
N TYR A 86 7.79 3.25 13.49
CA TYR A 86 7.93 3.82 12.16
C TYR A 86 9.15 4.75 12.07
N THR A 87 9.76 4.80 10.89
CA THR A 87 10.86 5.74 10.60
C THR A 87 10.32 7.12 10.25
N SER A 88 11.17 8.14 10.32
CA SER A 88 10.81 9.50 9.88
C SER A 88 10.35 9.55 8.41
N HIS A 89 10.91 8.70 7.55
CA HIS A 89 10.46 8.56 6.15
C HIS A 89 9.02 8.08 6.07
N GLN A 90 8.69 7.02 6.83
CA GLN A 90 7.36 6.45 6.86
C GLN A 90 6.33 7.43 7.43
N ILE A 91 6.68 8.15 8.48
CA ILE A 91 5.80 9.18 9.08
C ILE A 91 5.49 10.28 8.05
N ASN A 92 6.52 10.80 7.36
CA ASN A 92 6.32 11.80 6.30
C ASN A 92 5.44 11.27 5.15
N MET A 93 5.63 10.00 4.76
CA MET A 93 4.80 9.37 3.73
C MET A 93 3.34 9.25 4.17
N ILE A 94 3.10 8.81 5.41
CA ILE A 94 1.76 8.72 6.01
C ILE A 94 1.09 10.09 6.06
N GLU A 95 1.81 11.13 6.49
CA GLU A 95 1.29 12.50 6.56
C GLU A 95 0.86 13.02 5.19
N LYS A 96 1.70 12.84 4.15
CA LYS A 96 1.38 13.21 2.78
C LYS A 96 0.16 12.43 2.25
N TRP A 97 0.10 11.14 2.56
CA TRP A 97 -1.04 10.31 2.17
C TRP A 97 -2.33 10.82 2.81
N TYR A 98 -2.31 11.09 4.11
CA TYR A 98 -3.44 11.62 4.86
C TYR A 98 -3.93 12.95 4.27
N GLN A 99 -3.03 13.89 4.00
CA GLN A 99 -3.36 15.18 3.37
C GLN A 99 -4.03 14.98 1.99
N SER A 100 -3.53 14.05 1.17
CA SER A 100 -4.13 13.73 -0.14
C SER A 100 -5.44 12.94 -0.05
N GLY A 101 -5.67 12.25 1.07
CA GLY A 101 -6.83 11.39 1.32
C GLY A 101 -8.02 12.17 1.86
N ILE A 102 -7.78 13.16 2.73
CA ILE A 102 -8.84 14.06 3.24
C ILE A 102 -9.51 14.82 2.09
N GLU A 103 -8.77 15.22 1.06
CA GLU A 103 -9.36 15.88 -0.11
C GLU A 103 -10.32 14.96 -0.91
N LYS A 104 -10.21 13.64 -0.75
CA LYS A 104 -11.07 12.64 -1.41
C LYS A 104 -12.21 12.16 -0.52
N TYR A 105 -12.14 12.39 0.78
CA TYR A 105 -13.15 12.01 1.76
C TYR A 105 -13.91 13.26 2.20
N ASP A 106 -15.06 13.52 1.57
CA ASP A 106 -16.03 14.49 2.08
C ASP A 106 -16.62 13.92 3.39
N PRO A 107 -16.47 14.58 4.55
CA PRO A 107 -17.08 14.14 5.81
C PRO A 107 -18.61 13.99 5.70
N ASN A 108 -19.25 14.66 4.75
CA ASN A 108 -20.68 14.49 4.49
C ASN A 108 -21.00 13.17 3.77
N LEU A 109 -20.04 12.50 3.12
CA LEU A 109 -20.25 11.17 2.53
C LEU A 109 -20.47 10.10 3.59
N SER A 110 -19.87 10.22 4.78
CA SER A 110 -20.19 9.27 5.87
C SER A 110 -21.62 9.46 6.35
N VAL A 111 -22.12 10.70 6.40
CA VAL A 111 -23.54 10.99 6.69
C VAL A 111 -24.43 10.34 5.62
N SER A 112 -24.09 10.51 4.33
CA SER A 112 -24.83 9.86 3.24
C SER A 112 -24.79 8.33 3.30
N LEU A 113 -23.69 7.72 3.74
CA LEU A 113 -23.64 6.27 3.90
C LEU A 113 -24.53 5.79 5.05
N PHE A 114 -24.52 6.48 6.20
CA PHE A 114 -25.42 6.13 7.31
C PHE A 114 -26.89 6.28 6.90
N GLU A 115 -27.24 7.37 6.21
CA GLU A 115 -28.59 7.58 5.67
C GLU A 115 -29.00 6.46 4.69
N ILE A 116 -28.12 6.08 3.75
CA ILE A 116 -28.38 4.98 2.81
C ILE A 116 -28.53 3.64 3.55
N LEU A 117 -27.71 3.37 4.55
CA LEU A 117 -27.78 2.11 5.31
C LEU A 117 -29.07 2.04 6.14
N GLU A 118 -29.48 3.14 6.76
CA GLU A 118 -30.77 3.24 7.46
C GLU A 118 -31.97 3.10 6.50
N GLU A 119 -31.92 3.74 5.33
CA GLU A 119 -32.94 3.57 4.28
C GLU A 119 -33.07 2.11 3.81
N ASN A 120 -31.97 1.36 3.84
CA ASN A 120 -31.94 -0.07 3.52
C ASN A 120 -32.17 -0.99 4.75
N GLY A 121 -32.50 -0.43 5.92
CA GLY A 121 -32.84 -1.17 7.14
C GLY A 121 -31.65 -1.82 7.85
N ILE A 122 -30.42 -1.40 7.54
CA ILE A 122 -29.19 -1.89 8.18
C ILE A 122 -28.84 -0.95 9.32
N LEU A 123 -29.16 -1.38 10.54
CA LEU A 123 -28.79 -0.67 11.77
C LEU A 123 -27.32 -0.96 12.11
N ILE A 124 -26.49 0.09 12.16
CA ILE A 124 -25.14 0.01 12.73
C ILE A 124 -25.27 0.34 14.22
N ASN A 125 -25.12 -0.68 15.08
CA ASN A 125 -25.06 -0.54 16.54
C ASN A 125 -23.68 -0.07 17.01
#